data_AF-A0A3R8ZSG5-F1
#
_entry.id   AF-A0A3R8ZSG5-F1
#
_cell.length_a   1.000
_cell.length_b   1.000
_cell.length_c   1.000
_cell.angle_alpha   90.00
_cell.angle_beta   90.00
_cell.angle_gamma   90.00
#
_symmetry.space_group_name_H-M   'P 1'
#
loop_
_entity.id
_entity.type
_entity.pdbx_description
1 polymer ?
#
loop_
_entity_poly.entity_id
_entity_poly.type
_entity_poly.pdbx_seq_one_letter_code
_entity_poly.pdbx_strand_id
1 'polypeptide(L)'
;MMRIFSSGSSRQTQQSQPAHQSLSATQMQASGPFQHQVRVVSPQTLQSMDLAAQVQQEVRTQLGRGGNQWLPLVADKGESAMRGIMAVRATDRFSHEASERFIQRFPDAATGLDRAYASGHSVLKVQGAHCQGFADLAYTHVAARGANKPVFNTLYNNDHVLVLLGDKRQEDPVVLDAWQHLPIVTTLDNSKLDPGRLDVIQQRNDPRPDPHAQWALRHVRTMPMAEIEDILTSTTYPPVGKKFVKHMVESARANEPGRYDVRSLAKDPSTRFTDDPARAAKPFDVMSASSLSSARRTIEKYEQAAAADPGGYGKAKRF
;
A
#
# COMPACT_ATOMS: atom_id res chain seq x y z
N MET A 1 -6.46 -58.19 2.32
CA MET A 1 -5.83 -57.16 3.18
C MET A 1 -5.42 -55.99 2.32
N MET A 2 -6.27 -54.97 2.20
CA MET A 2 -5.98 -53.75 1.43
C MET A 2 -5.60 -52.65 2.44
N ARG A 3 -4.35 -52.17 2.39
CA ARG A 3 -3.89 -51.05 3.21
C ARG A 3 -4.28 -49.75 2.52
N ILE A 4 -5.24 -49.05 3.09
CA ILE A 4 -5.58 -47.67 2.71
C ILE A 4 -4.53 -46.77 3.36
N PHE A 5 -3.68 -46.14 2.54
CA PHE A 5 -2.82 -45.06 2.99
C PHE A 5 -3.66 -43.78 3.08
N SER A 6 -4.04 -43.42 4.31
CA SER A 6 -4.55 -42.08 4.61
C SER A 6 -3.38 -41.10 4.56
N SER A 7 -3.18 -40.44 3.43
CA SER A 7 -2.30 -39.27 3.34
C SER A 7 -3.06 -38.07 3.92
N GLY A 8 -3.07 -37.99 5.26
CA GLY A 8 -3.45 -36.78 5.98
C GLY A 8 -2.45 -35.69 5.67
N SER A 9 -2.68 -34.93 4.61
CA SER A 9 -2.00 -33.66 4.38
C SER A 9 -2.57 -32.67 5.41
N SER A 10 -1.92 -32.60 6.57
CA SER A 10 -2.16 -31.52 7.52
C SER A 10 -1.77 -30.22 6.84
N ARG A 11 -2.77 -29.48 6.33
CA ARG A 11 -2.64 -28.05 6.10
C ARG A 11 -2.24 -27.45 7.45
N GLN A 12 -0.94 -27.20 7.64
CA GLN A 12 -0.48 -26.26 8.65
C GLN A 12 -1.24 -24.97 8.39
N THR A 13 -2.23 -24.68 9.23
CA THR A 13 -2.85 -23.38 9.32
C THR A 13 -1.70 -22.40 9.54
N GLN A 14 -1.39 -21.60 8.51
CA GLN A 14 -0.41 -20.53 8.65
C GLN A 14 -0.90 -19.62 9.77
N GLN A 15 -0.30 -19.75 10.95
CA GLN A 15 -0.66 -18.92 12.10
C GLN A 15 -0.49 -17.46 11.70
N SER A 16 -1.60 -16.73 11.74
CA SER A 16 -1.63 -15.29 11.55
C SER A 16 -1.69 -14.65 12.93
N GLN A 17 -0.89 -13.61 13.15
CA GLN A 17 -0.82 -12.91 14.43
C GLN A 17 -0.73 -11.40 14.21
N PRO A 18 -1.23 -10.59 15.17
CA PRO A 18 -1.04 -9.15 15.15
C PRO A 18 0.44 -8.75 15.11
N ALA A 19 0.81 -7.82 14.23
CA ALA A 19 2.18 -7.37 14.07
C ALA A 19 2.76 -6.75 15.36
N HIS A 20 1.95 -6.03 16.13
CA HIS A 20 2.34 -5.42 17.41
C HIS A 20 2.73 -6.45 18.50
N GLN A 21 2.44 -7.74 18.31
CA GLN A 21 2.90 -8.79 19.22
C GLN A 21 4.33 -9.26 18.93
N SER A 22 4.87 -8.94 17.74
CA SER A 22 6.22 -9.38 17.32
C SER A 22 7.17 -8.23 16.99
N LEU A 23 6.66 -7.01 16.82
CA LEU A 23 7.43 -5.81 16.52
C LEU A 23 7.22 -4.79 17.65
N SER A 24 8.29 -4.10 18.02
CA SER A 24 8.20 -3.02 19.02
C SER A 24 7.52 -1.77 18.47
N ALA A 25 7.04 -0.90 19.38
CA ALA A 25 6.50 0.40 19.03
C ALA A 25 7.46 1.21 18.14
N THR A 26 8.75 1.24 18.48
CA THR A 26 9.80 1.88 17.67
C THR A 26 9.94 1.24 16.31
N GLN A 27 9.93 -0.11 16.22
CA GLN A 27 10.04 -0.81 14.94
C GLN A 27 8.84 -0.53 14.03
N MET A 28 7.67 -0.26 14.58
CA MET A 28 6.47 0.11 13.84
C MET A 28 6.33 1.63 13.64
N GLN A 29 7.25 2.43 14.19
CA GLN A 29 7.17 3.88 14.29
C GLN A 29 5.87 4.38 14.95
N ALA A 30 5.34 3.69 15.95
CA ALA A 30 4.19 4.18 16.73
C ALA A 30 4.53 5.50 17.43
N SER A 31 3.51 6.33 17.72
CA SER A 31 3.69 7.65 18.37
C SER A 31 4.05 7.54 19.86
N GLY A 32 3.89 6.36 20.45
CA GLY A 32 4.19 6.06 21.85
C GLY A 32 4.19 4.56 22.10
N PRO A 33 4.27 4.11 23.37
CA PRO A 33 4.11 2.69 23.71
C PRO A 33 2.71 2.19 23.32
N PHE A 34 2.61 0.89 23.06
CA PHE A 34 1.33 0.23 22.79
C PHE A 34 0.40 0.32 24.00
N GLN A 35 -0.80 0.83 23.79
CA GLN A 35 -1.79 1.03 24.86
C GLN A 35 -2.86 -0.07 24.87
N HIS A 36 -2.94 -0.89 23.81
CA HIS A 36 -3.89 -1.99 23.68
C HIS A 36 -5.35 -1.58 23.89
N GLN A 37 -5.69 -0.34 23.52
CA GLN A 37 -7.04 0.19 23.69
C GLN A 37 -8.06 -0.60 22.87
N VAL A 38 -9.27 -0.70 23.41
CA VAL A 38 -10.45 -1.17 22.68
C VAL A 38 -11.32 0.05 22.34
N ARG A 39 -11.55 0.28 21.05
CA ARG A 39 -12.46 1.32 20.56
C ARG A 39 -13.75 0.71 20.03
N VAL A 40 -14.87 1.26 20.47
CA VAL A 40 -16.18 0.95 19.92
C VAL A 40 -16.43 1.89 18.74
N VAL A 41 -16.79 1.35 17.59
CA VAL A 41 -17.05 2.10 16.35
C VAL A 41 -18.39 1.68 15.75
N SER A 42 -18.92 2.42 14.78
CA SER A 42 -20.14 2.00 14.08
C SER A 42 -19.92 0.68 13.30
N PRO A 43 -20.98 -0.13 13.09
CA PRO A 43 -20.91 -1.31 12.22
C PRO A 43 -20.40 -0.98 10.81
N GLN A 44 -20.76 0.19 10.29
CA GLN A 44 -20.33 0.65 8.97
C GLN A 44 -18.83 0.95 8.95
N THR A 45 -18.29 1.56 10.02
CA THR A 45 -16.84 1.75 10.19
C THR A 45 -16.13 0.40 10.21
N LEU A 46 -16.60 -0.56 10.99
CA LEU A 46 -15.96 -1.87 11.09
C LEU A 46 -15.94 -2.61 9.74
N GLN A 47 -17.05 -2.57 8.99
CA GLN A 47 -17.12 -3.07 7.61
C GLN A 47 -16.14 -2.36 6.66
N SER A 48 -16.02 -1.03 6.77
CA SER A 48 -15.02 -0.25 5.99
C SER A 48 -13.58 -0.64 6.37
N MET A 49 -13.30 -0.92 7.64
CA MET A 49 -11.98 -1.40 8.09
C MET A 49 -11.66 -2.79 7.53
N ASP A 50 -12.63 -3.71 7.51
CA ASP A 50 -12.46 -5.03 6.92
C ASP A 50 -12.21 -4.96 5.41
N LEU A 51 -12.97 -4.12 4.69
CA LEU A 51 -12.77 -3.87 3.26
C LEU A 51 -11.38 -3.28 3.01
N ALA A 52 -10.99 -2.25 3.76
CA ALA A 52 -9.68 -1.62 3.66
C ALA A 52 -8.55 -2.63 3.90
N ALA A 53 -8.67 -3.52 4.90
CA ALA A 53 -7.64 -4.52 5.20
C ALA A 53 -7.48 -5.53 4.05
N GLN A 54 -8.59 -5.96 3.45
CA GLN A 54 -8.58 -6.85 2.28
C GLN A 54 -7.95 -6.18 1.07
N VAL A 55 -8.37 -4.95 0.75
CA VAL A 55 -7.81 -4.17 -0.37
C VAL A 55 -6.32 -3.91 -0.16
N GLN A 56 -5.92 -3.49 1.03
CA GLN A 56 -4.54 -3.21 1.37
C GLN A 56 -3.64 -4.43 1.16
N GLN A 57 -4.08 -5.61 1.61
CA GLN A 57 -3.34 -6.84 1.42
C GLN A 57 -3.24 -7.24 -0.06
N GLU A 58 -4.31 -7.07 -0.84
CA GLU A 58 -4.33 -7.38 -2.27
C GLU A 58 -3.42 -6.45 -3.08
N VAL A 59 -3.53 -5.14 -2.87
CA VAL A 59 -2.68 -4.14 -3.55
C VAL A 59 -1.20 -4.44 -3.30
N ARG A 60 -0.84 -4.76 -2.06
CA ARG A 60 0.54 -5.15 -1.71
C ARG A 60 0.96 -6.48 -2.31
N THR A 61 0.02 -7.40 -2.54
CA THR A 61 0.32 -8.66 -3.23
C THR A 61 0.58 -8.39 -4.72
N GLN A 62 -0.13 -7.44 -5.31
CA GLN A 62 -0.03 -7.08 -6.73
C GLN A 62 1.20 -6.21 -7.05
N LEU A 63 1.47 -5.19 -6.24
CA LEU A 63 2.56 -4.23 -6.45
C LEU A 63 3.81 -4.54 -5.62
N GLY A 64 3.76 -5.53 -4.72
CA GLY A 64 4.83 -5.80 -3.78
C GLY A 64 4.98 -4.70 -2.72
N ARG A 65 6.23 -4.47 -2.30
CA ARG A 65 6.58 -3.47 -1.28
C ARG A 65 7.21 -2.27 -1.97
N GLY A 66 6.42 -1.23 -2.22
CA GLY A 66 6.87 0.14 -2.44
C GLY A 66 7.38 0.53 -3.83
N GLY A 67 7.91 1.75 -3.84
CA GLY A 67 8.66 2.40 -4.93
C GLY A 67 9.69 3.39 -4.37
N ASN A 68 9.25 4.53 -3.83
CA ASN A 68 10.12 5.55 -3.21
C ASN A 68 10.41 5.33 -1.71
N GLN A 69 10.23 4.11 -1.18
CA GLN A 69 10.57 3.76 0.20
C GLN A 69 11.97 3.14 0.33
N TRP A 70 12.70 3.46 1.40
CA TRP A 70 14.03 2.92 1.66
C TRP A 70 14.03 1.44 2.05
N LEU A 71 13.10 1.03 2.91
CA LEU A 71 13.01 -0.33 3.42
C LEU A 71 13.01 -1.39 2.31
N PRO A 72 12.06 -1.34 1.36
CA PRO A 72 12.03 -2.32 0.28
C PRO A 72 13.23 -2.20 -0.66
N LEU A 73 13.66 -0.98 -1.01
CA LEU A 73 14.85 -0.75 -1.86
C LEU A 73 16.09 -1.47 -1.31
N VAL A 74 16.34 -1.36 0.00
CA VAL A 74 17.48 -2.05 0.64
C VAL A 74 17.24 -3.55 0.69
N ALA A 75 16.01 -4.00 0.99
CA ALA A 75 15.67 -5.42 1.10
C ALA A 75 15.83 -6.18 -0.22
N ASP A 76 15.23 -5.69 -1.29
CA ASP A 76 15.18 -6.32 -2.61
C ASP A 76 16.31 -5.90 -3.56
N LYS A 77 17.25 -5.09 -3.06
CA LYS A 77 18.39 -4.55 -3.82
C LYS A 77 17.98 -3.60 -4.95
N GLY A 78 16.83 -2.94 -4.83
CA GLY A 78 16.38 -1.86 -5.69
C GLY A 78 15.30 -2.24 -6.70
N GLU A 79 14.79 -3.47 -6.68
CA GLU A 79 13.74 -3.90 -7.61
C GLU A 79 12.47 -3.06 -7.43
N SER A 80 11.99 -2.90 -6.19
CA SER A 80 10.83 -2.05 -5.88
C SER A 80 11.00 -0.63 -6.39
N ALA A 81 12.17 -0.03 -6.18
CA ALA A 81 12.48 1.31 -6.64
C ALA A 81 12.53 1.40 -8.17
N MET A 82 13.11 0.42 -8.85
CA MET A 82 13.14 0.36 -10.31
C MET A 82 11.73 0.26 -10.90
N ARG A 83 10.87 -0.59 -10.33
CA ARG A 83 9.46 -0.69 -10.73
C ARG A 83 8.70 0.59 -10.44
N GLY A 84 8.95 1.24 -9.30
CA GLY A 84 8.36 2.54 -8.95
C GLY A 84 8.75 3.66 -9.93
N ILE A 85 10.01 3.72 -10.36
CA ILE A 85 10.47 4.65 -11.40
C ILE A 85 9.79 4.36 -12.74
N MET A 86 9.71 3.08 -13.12
CA MET A 86 9.02 2.68 -14.34
C MET A 86 7.54 3.04 -14.30
N ALA A 87 6.90 2.97 -13.13
CA ALA A 87 5.51 3.33 -12.93
C ALA A 87 5.21 4.77 -13.35
N VAL A 88 6.10 5.71 -13.03
CA VAL A 88 5.97 7.12 -13.45
C VAL A 88 5.98 7.23 -14.98
N ARG A 89 6.90 6.53 -15.65
CA ARG A 89 6.98 6.51 -17.13
C ARG A 89 5.82 5.73 -17.77
N ALA A 90 5.32 4.72 -17.06
CA ALA A 90 4.22 3.87 -17.48
C ALA A 90 2.89 4.61 -17.48
N THR A 91 2.67 5.54 -16.55
CA THR A 91 1.48 6.40 -16.57
C THR A 91 1.39 7.18 -17.88
N ASP A 92 2.48 7.77 -18.36
CA ASP A 92 2.46 8.51 -19.63
C ASP A 92 2.30 7.57 -20.83
N ARG A 93 2.95 6.40 -20.79
CA ARG A 93 3.01 5.48 -21.93
C ARG A 93 1.77 4.57 -22.09
N PHE A 94 1.19 4.10 -21.00
CA PHE A 94 0.15 3.06 -21.01
C PHE A 94 -1.23 3.56 -20.62
N SER A 95 -1.35 4.72 -19.96
CA SER A 95 -2.69 5.28 -19.66
C SER A 95 -3.46 5.61 -20.94
N HIS A 96 -2.76 6.03 -22.01
CA HIS A 96 -3.39 6.28 -23.30
C HIS A 96 -3.94 4.99 -23.93
N GLU A 97 -3.12 3.94 -24.01
CA GLU A 97 -3.54 2.61 -24.52
C GLU A 97 -4.72 2.04 -23.72
N ALA A 98 -4.68 2.17 -22.39
CA ALA A 98 -5.78 1.74 -21.53
C ALA A 98 -7.06 2.57 -21.79
N SER A 99 -6.94 3.88 -21.98
CA SER A 99 -8.07 4.76 -22.26
C SER A 99 -8.72 4.45 -23.62
N GLU A 100 -7.93 4.18 -24.65
CA GLU A 100 -8.45 3.81 -25.98
C GLU A 100 -9.23 2.48 -25.92
N ARG A 101 -8.67 1.45 -25.28
CA ARG A 101 -9.35 0.16 -25.10
C ARG A 101 -10.62 0.29 -24.26
N PHE A 102 -10.62 1.20 -23.29
CA PHE A 102 -11.80 1.48 -22.48
C PHE A 102 -12.93 2.09 -23.32
N ILE A 103 -12.63 3.11 -24.13
CA ILE A 103 -13.61 3.77 -25.01
C ILE A 103 -14.22 2.76 -25.98
N GLN A 104 -13.42 1.86 -26.54
CA GLN A 104 -13.94 0.78 -27.39
C GLN A 104 -14.91 -0.16 -26.67
N ARG A 105 -14.69 -0.41 -25.37
CA ARG A 105 -15.53 -1.30 -24.57
C ARG A 105 -16.79 -0.62 -24.03
N PHE A 106 -16.69 0.67 -23.72
CA PHE A 106 -17.72 1.51 -23.11
C PHE A 106 -17.92 2.79 -23.95
N PRO A 107 -18.48 2.69 -25.17
CA PRO A 107 -18.60 3.82 -26.09
C PRO A 107 -19.48 4.95 -25.52
N ASP A 108 -20.42 4.63 -24.63
CA ASP A 108 -21.34 5.58 -24.00
C ASP A 108 -20.79 6.24 -22.72
N ALA A 109 -19.55 5.94 -22.33
CA ALA A 109 -18.94 6.53 -21.14
C ALA A 109 -18.57 8.01 -21.40
N ALA A 110 -19.46 8.92 -20.96
CA ALA A 110 -19.38 10.36 -21.22
C ALA A 110 -18.05 11.05 -20.87
N THR A 111 -17.25 10.50 -19.95
CA THR A 111 -16.03 11.14 -19.42
C THR A 111 -14.76 10.32 -19.61
N GLY A 112 -14.79 9.24 -20.40
CA GLY A 112 -13.65 8.33 -20.54
C GLY A 112 -13.32 7.57 -19.25
N LEU A 113 -12.17 6.90 -19.22
CA LEU A 113 -11.73 6.15 -18.05
C LEU A 113 -11.27 7.11 -16.94
N ASP A 114 -11.79 6.90 -15.74
CA ASP A 114 -11.37 7.63 -14.55
C ASP A 114 -9.84 7.61 -14.35
N ARG A 115 -9.25 8.76 -13.97
CA ARG A 115 -7.80 8.91 -13.83
C ARG A 115 -7.19 7.90 -12.85
N ALA A 116 -7.82 7.68 -11.70
CA ALA A 116 -7.32 6.71 -10.72
C ALA A 116 -7.41 5.28 -11.27
N TYR A 117 -8.45 4.96 -12.04
CA TYR A 117 -8.59 3.63 -12.66
C TYR A 117 -7.53 3.40 -13.75
N ALA A 118 -7.27 4.40 -14.59
CA ALA A 118 -6.22 4.35 -15.61
C ALA A 118 -4.81 4.23 -14.99
N SER A 119 -4.54 5.01 -13.93
CA SER A 119 -3.31 4.94 -13.15
C SER A 119 -3.15 3.56 -12.49
N GLY A 120 -4.21 3.07 -11.83
CA GLY A 120 -4.28 1.73 -11.23
C GLY A 120 -3.94 0.62 -12.23
N HIS A 121 -4.51 0.67 -13.44
CA HIS A 121 -4.20 -0.27 -14.51
C HIS A 121 -2.72 -0.23 -14.92
N SER A 122 -2.16 0.96 -15.07
CA SER A 122 -0.77 1.15 -15.50
C SER A 122 0.23 0.66 -14.45
N VAL A 123 -0.03 0.90 -13.16
CA VAL A 123 0.85 0.42 -12.09
C VAL A 123 0.78 -1.09 -11.89
N LEU A 124 -0.37 -1.72 -12.13
CA LEU A 124 -0.49 -3.18 -12.17
C LEU A 124 0.40 -3.79 -13.27
N LYS A 125 0.49 -3.14 -14.43
CA LYS A 125 1.32 -3.61 -15.55
C LYS A 125 2.80 -3.70 -15.16
N VAL A 126 3.32 -2.75 -14.38
CA VAL A 126 4.75 -2.74 -13.98
C VAL A 126 5.01 -3.31 -12.59
N GLN A 127 3.94 -3.60 -11.84
CA GLN A 127 3.98 -4.11 -10.46
C GLN A 127 4.79 -3.24 -9.51
N GLY A 128 4.67 -1.91 -9.61
CA GLY A 128 5.30 -0.97 -8.71
C GLY A 128 4.70 0.42 -8.86
N ALA A 129 4.86 1.26 -7.83
CA ALA A 129 4.43 2.66 -7.86
C ALA A 129 5.02 3.48 -6.69
N HIS A 130 4.81 4.79 -6.72
CA HIS A 130 4.89 5.64 -5.53
C HIS A 130 3.54 5.72 -4.80
N CYS A 131 3.45 6.50 -3.73
CA CYS A 131 2.24 6.66 -2.91
C CYS A 131 0.97 6.87 -3.76
N GLN A 132 1.00 7.76 -4.75
CA GLN A 132 -0.09 8.01 -5.68
C GLN A 132 -0.62 6.75 -6.37
N GLY A 133 0.25 5.92 -6.94
CA GLY A 133 -0.19 4.74 -7.68
C GLY A 133 -0.70 3.62 -6.76
N PHE A 134 -0.16 3.50 -5.55
CA PHE A 134 -0.72 2.63 -4.53
C PHE A 134 -2.12 3.08 -4.10
N ALA A 135 -2.32 4.40 -3.89
CA ALA A 135 -3.61 4.97 -3.56
C ALA A 135 -4.62 4.84 -4.70
N ASP A 136 -4.20 5.11 -5.94
CA ASP A 136 -5.04 4.97 -7.14
C ASP A 136 -5.51 3.53 -7.34
N LEU A 137 -4.60 2.55 -7.17
CA LEU A 137 -4.96 1.14 -7.26
C LEU A 137 -5.87 0.71 -6.09
N ALA A 138 -5.59 1.17 -4.86
CA ALA A 138 -6.45 0.91 -3.72
C ALA A 138 -7.86 1.50 -3.90
N TYR A 139 -7.96 2.74 -4.38
CA TYR A 139 -9.20 3.41 -4.71
C TYR A 139 -9.99 2.62 -5.76
N THR A 140 -9.30 2.16 -6.82
CA THR A 140 -9.89 1.33 -7.87
C THR A 140 -10.45 0.01 -7.30
N HIS A 141 -9.73 -0.67 -6.41
CA HIS A 141 -10.20 -1.89 -5.76
C HIS A 141 -11.41 -1.67 -4.85
N VAL A 142 -11.41 -0.59 -4.06
CA VAL A 142 -12.58 -0.24 -3.23
C VAL A 142 -13.78 0.04 -4.14
N ALA A 143 -13.61 0.85 -5.19
CA ALA A 143 -14.67 1.15 -6.14
C ALA A 143 -15.19 -0.11 -6.86
N ALA A 144 -14.31 -1.03 -7.27
CA ALA A 144 -14.67 -2.27 -7.95
C ALA A 144 -15.50 -3.24 -7.07
N ARG A 145 -15.37 -3.14 -5.74
CA ARG A 145 -16.11 -3.93 -4.74
C ARG A 145 -17.37 -3.25 -4.23
N GLY A 146 -17.44 -1.92 -4.35
CA GLY A 146 -18.41 -1.11 -3.64
C GLY A 146 -17.99 -0.87 -2.18
N ALA A 147 -18.49 0.21 -1.60
CA ALA A 147 -18.20 0.60 -0.23
C ALA A 147 -19.46 1.18 0.44
N ASN A 148 -19.62 0.93 1.73
CA ASN A 148 -20.76 1.44 2.50
C ASN A 148 -20.59 2.90 2.97
N LYS A 149 -19.41 3.50 2.75
CA LYS A 149 -19.09 4.91 3.00
C LYS A 149 -18.53 5.54 1.71
N PRO A 150 -18.64 6.87 1.56
CA PRO A 150 -17.93 7.58 0.50
C PRO A 150 -16.43 7.27 0.50
N VAL A 151 -15.85 7.13 -0.70
CA VAL A 151 -14.45 6.79 -0.91
C VAL A 151 -13.74 8.02 -1.45
N PHE A 152 -12.69 8.46 -0.78
CA PHE A 152 -11.90 9.62 -1.15
C PHE A 152 -10.47 9.20 -1.49
N ASN A 153 -9.97 9.65 -2.63
CA ASN A 153 -8.54 9.68 -2.91
C ASN A 153 -8.02 11.03 -2.40
N THR A 154 -7.08 10.99 -1.47
CA THR A 154 -6.76 12.13 -0.60
C THR A 154 -5.27 12.43 -0.60
N LEU A 155 -4.93 13.70 -0.86
CA LEU A 155 -3.61 14.27 -0.74
C LEU A 155 -3.39 14.73 0.69
N TYR A 156 -2.33 14.26 1.32
CA TYR A 156 -1.84 14.74 2.60
C TYR A 156 -0.61 15.60 2.39
N ASN A 157 -0.69 16.86 2.84
CA ASN A 157 0.43 17.79 2.88
C ASN A 157 1.17 17.98 1.53
N ASN A 158 0.43 17.96 0.41
CA ASN A 158 1.01 18.09 -0.94
C ASN A 158 2.14 17.08 -1.26
N ASP A 159 2.19 15.93 -0.58
CA ASP A 159 3.35 15.04 -0.60
C ASP A 159 2.98 13.55 -0.61
N HIS A 160 1.94 13.17 0.13
CA HIS A 160 1.52 11.77 0.26
C HIS A 160 0.09 11.58 -0.19
N VAL A 161 -0.22 10.46 -0.82
CA VAL A 161 -1.58 10.17 -1.29
C VAL A 161 -2.03 8.83 -0.76
N LEU A 162 -3.27 8.79 -0.28
CA LEU A 162 -3.92 7.64 0.35
C LEU A 162 -5.43 7.65 0.10
N VAL A 163 -6.12 6.61 0.56
CA VAL A 163 -7.57 6.51 0.46
C VAL A 163 -8.22 6.66 1.84
N LEU A 164 -9.28 7.46 1.92
CA LEU A 164 -10.19 7.50 3.06
C LEU A 164 -11.52 6.84 2.71
N LEU A 165 -12.04 6.02 3.64
CA LEU A 165 -13.43 5.55 3.60
C LEU A 165 -14.22 6.29 4.68
N GLY A 166 -15.06 7.23 4.25
CA GLY A 166 -15.76 8.20 5.11
C GLY A 166 -15.20 9.62 4.99
N ASP A 167 -16.05 10.62 5.23
CA ASP A 167 -15.67 12.04 5.19
C ASP A 167 -14.83 12.37 6.42
N LYS A 168 -13.71 13.10 6.24
CA LYS A 168 -12.80 13.49 7.32
C LYS A 168 -13.43 14.31 8.45
N ARG A 169 -14.63 14.87 8.24
CA ARG A 169 -15.42 15.62 9.22
C ARG A 169 -16.41 14.76 10.01
N GLN A 170 -16.58 13.50 9.62
CA GLN A 170 -17.48 12.54 10.25
C GLN A 170 -16.71 11.65 11.23
N GLU A 171 -17.46 10.88 12.02
CA GLU A 171 -16.91 9.94 12.99
C GLU A 171 -16.24 8.74 12.31
N ASP A 172 -15.05 8.40 12.83
CA ASP A 172 -14.20 7.29 12.42
C ASP A 172 -14.08 7.06 10.88
N PRO A 173 -13.53 8.02 10.12
CA PRO A 173 -13.07 7.76 8.76
C PRO A 173 -11.96 6.72 8.80
N VAL A 174 -11.99 5.74 7.91
CA VAL A 174 -10.97 4.69 7.85
C VAL A 174 -9.86 5.12 6.92
N VAL A 175 -8.61 5.01 7.39
CA VAL A 175 -7.40 5.27 6.59
C VAL A 175 -6.97 3.98 5.91
N LEU A 176 -6.91 4.01 4.58
CA LEU A 176 -6.38 2.97 3.72
C LEU A 176 -5.12 3.49 3.02
N ASP A 177 -3.96 3.04 3.49
CA ASP A 177 -2.66 3.32 2.88
C ASP A 177 -1.98 2.00 2.52
N ALA A 178 -2.04 1.64 1.24
CA ALA A 178 -1.40 0.42 0.76
C ALA A 178 0.12 0.54 0.54
N TRP A 179 0.68 1.76 0.64
CA TRP A 179 2.09 2.05 0.35
C TRP A 179 3.00 1.94 1.58
N GLN A 180 2.51 2.24 2.79
CA GLN A 180 3.26 2.05 4.05
C GLN A 180 3.86 0.64 4.17
N HIS A 181 4.96 0.46 4.93
CA HIS A 181 5.65 -0.83 4.97
C HIS A 181 4.84 -1.96 5.61
N LEU A 182 4.08 -1.69 6.67
CA LEU A 182 3.24 -2.66 7.37
C LEU A 182 1.76 -2.45 6.97
N PRO A 183 1.01 -3.49 6.57
CA PRO A 183 -0.36 -3.36 6.10
C PRO A 183 -1.34 -3.15 7.27
N ILE A 184 -1.23 -2.03 7.97
CA ILE A 184 -2.06 -1.71 9.13
C ILE A 184 -3.21 -0.82 8.71
N VAL A 185 -4.44 -1.18 9.06
CA VAL A 185 -5.62 -0.33 8.87
C VAL A 185 -5.98 0.33 10.19
N THR A 186 -6.36 1.60 10.13
CA THR A 186 -6.72 2.37 11.32
C THR A 186 -7.76 3.44 11.00
N THR A 187 -8.33 4.07 12.03
CA THR A 187 -9.20 5.24 11.85
C THR A 187 -8.36 6.52 11.81
N LEU A 188 -8.88 7.58 11.21
CA LEU A 188 -8.18 8.85 11.05
C LEU A 188 -7.71 9.41 12.41
N ASP A 189 -8.54 9.33 13.45
CA ASP A 189 -8.20 9.77 14.81
C ASP A 189 -7.00 9.01 15.42
N ASN A 190 -6.92 7.69 15.15
CA ASN A 190 -5.80 6.85 15.57
C ASN A 190 -4.66 6.81 14.55
N SER A 191 -4.68 7.71 13.55
CA SER A 191 -3.58 7.88 12.60
C SER A 191 -2.74 9.10 12.95
N LYS A 192 -1.51 9.17 12.44
CA LYS A 192 -0.61 10.33 12.58
C LYS A 192 -0.98 11.51 11.68
N LEU A 193 -2.00 11.34 10.85
CA LEU A 193 -2.42 12.36 9.90
C LEU A 193 -3.19 13.46 10.61
N ASP A 194 -2.93 14.70 10.21
CA ASP A 194 -3.74 15.86 10.58
C ASP A 194 -4.90 16.02 9.57
N PRO A 195 -6.18 15.90 10.01
CA PRO A 195 -7.34 16.10 9.13
C PRO A 195 -7.37 17.48 8.44
N GLY A 196 -6.76 18.51 9.04
CA GLY A 196 -6.67 19.85 8.49
C GLY A 196 -5.79 19.94 7.24
N ARG A 197 -4.93 18.95 6.99
CA ARG A 197 -3.96 18.91 5.88
C ARG A 197 -4.30 17.89 4.80
N LEU A 198 -5.55 17.40 4.81
CA LEU A 198 -6.07 16.42 3.87
C LEU A 198 -6.93 17.10 2.81
N ASP A 199 -6.53 16.99 1.55
CA ASP A 199 -7.24 17.53 0.40
C ASP A 199 -7.81 16.39 -0.45
N VAL A 200 -9.08 16.50 -0.81
CA VAL A 200 -9.74 15.50 -1.65
C VAL A 200 -9.35 15.74 -3.11
N ILE A 201 -8.64 14.79 -3.71
CA ILE A 201 -8.33 14.80 -5.15
C ILE A 201 -9.51 14.24 -5.94
N GLN A 202 -10.14 13.20 -5.40
CA GLN A 202 -11.21 12.47 -6.07
C GLN A 202 -12.16 11.83 -5.05
N GLN A 203 -13.43 11.73 -5.41
CA GLN A 203 -14.48 11.22 -4.53
C GLN A 203 -15.44 10.32 -5.30
N ARG A 204 -15.83 9.21 -4.68
CA ARG A 204 -16.94 8.36 -5.10
C ARG A 204 -17.94 8.23 -3.95
N ASN A 205 -19.20 8.54 -4.24
CA ASN A 205 -20.31 8.41 -3.29
C ASN A 205 -21.21 7.20 -3.56
N ASP A 206 -21.14 6.61 -4.76
CA ASP A 206 -21.98 5.46 -5.11
C ASP A 206 -21.48 4.21 -4.38
N PRO A 207 -22.31 3.59 -3.53
CA PRO A 207 -21.91 2.42 -2.74
C PRO A 207 -21.80 1.15 -3.58
N ARG A 208 -22.35 1.13 -4.80
CA ARG A 208 -22.37 -0.05 -5.65
C ARG A 208 -20.99 -0.30 -6.29
N PRO A 209 -20.64 -1.57 -6.57
CA PRO A 209 -19.48 -1.91 -7.39
C PRO A 209 -19.45 -1.14 -8.71
N ASP A 210 -18.30 -0.56 -9.05
CA ASP A 210 -18.09 0.16 -10.31
C ASP A 210 -17.63 -0.80 -11.43
N PRO A 211 -18.41 -0.98 -12.51
CA PRO A 211 -17.99 -1.82 -13.63
C PRO A 211 -16.74 -1.31 -14.36
N HIS A 212 -16.48 0.00 -14.37
CA HIS A 212 -15.28 0.57 -14.99
C HIS A 212 -14.04 0.28 -14.15
N ALA A 213 -14.16 0.36 -12.82
CA ALA A 213 -13.07 -0.05 -11.92
C ALA A 213 -12.80 -1.56 -12.03
N GLN A 214 -13.86 -2.38 -12.09
CA GLN A 214 -13.71 -3.82 -12.31
C GLN A 214 -13.03 -4.14 -13.64
N TRP A 215 -13.31 -3.37 -14.70
CA TRP A 215 -12.63 -3.53 -15.97
C TRP A 215 -11.14 -3.16 -15.87
N ALA A 216 -10.83 -2.04 -15.20
CA ALA A 216 -9.45 -1.55 -15.07
C ALA A 216 -8.52 -2.56 -14.36
N LEU A 217 -9.06 -3.39 -13.47
CA LEU A 217 -8.32 -4.43 -12.74
C LEU A 217 -8.16 -5.75 -13.51
N ARG A 218 -8.86 -5.95 -14.63
CA ARG A 218 -8.88 -7.25 -15.34
C ARG A 218 -7.83 -7.32 -16.45
N HIS A 219 -7.36 -8.54 -16.70
CA HIS A 219 -6.50 -8.90 -17.83
C HIS A 219 -5.23 -8.03 -17.98
N VAL A 220 -4.71 -7.48 -16.88
CA VAL A 220 -3.45 -6.73 -16.92
C VAL A 220 -2.30 -7.71 -17.05
N ARG A 221 -1.65 -7.74 -18.22
CA ARG A 221 -0.42 -8.50 -18.42
C ARG A 221 0.74 -7.74 -17.76
N THR A 222 1.41 -8.39 -16.81
CA THR A 222 2.56 -7.80 -16.14
C THR A 222 3.78 -7.75 -17.05
N MET A 223 4.61 -6.73 -16.85
CA MET A 223 5.87 -6.50 -17.53
C MET A 223 6.99 -7.21 -16.75
N PRO A 224 7.77 -8.09 -17.41
CA PRO A 224 8.92 -8.73 -16.78
C PRO A 224 9.97 -7.71 -16.32
N MET A 225 10.67 -8.02 -15.22
CA MET A 225 11.70 -7.11 -14.68
C MET A 225 12.81 -6.84 -15.70
N ALA A 226 13.21 -7.82 -16.50
CA ALA A 226 14.23 -7.66 -17.53
C ALA A 226 13.85 -6.60 -18.58
N GLU A 227 12.57 -6.51 -18.96
CA GLU A 227 12.08 -5.49 -19.89
C GLU A 227 12.12 -4.10 -19.24
N ILE A 228 11.75 -4.01 -17.95
CA ILE A 228 11.86 -2.76 -17.18
C ILE A 228 13.32 -2.30 -17.09
N GLU A 229 14.25 -3.20 -16.78
CA GLU A 229 15.67 -2.89 -16.73
C GLU A 229 16.21 -2.43 -18.07
N ASP A 230 15.87 -3.11 -19.17
CA ASP A 230 16.30 -2.71 -20.52
C ASP A 230 15.87 -1.26 -20.85
N ILE A 231 14.61 -0.91 -20.55
CA ILE A 231 14.07 0.44 -20.76
C ILE A 231 14.77 1.50 -19.87
N LEU A 232 15.03 1.19 -18.61
CA LEU A 232 15.56 2.17 -17.65
C LEU A 232 17.10 2.29 -17.66
N THR A 233 17.80 1.19 -17.95
CA THR A 233 19.26 1.17 -18.00
C THR A 233 19.83 1.73 -19.30
N SER A 234 19.09 1.61 -20.40
CA SER A 234 19.41 2.29 -21.67
C SER A 234 19.33 3.82 -21.59
N THR A 235 18.73 4.38 -20.54
CA THR A 235 18.53 5.82 -20.40
C THR A 235 19.34 6.45 -19.28
N THR A 236 19.34 5.90 -18.05
CA THR A 236 19.87 6.66 -16.90
C THR A 236 20.32 5.83 -15.70
N TYR A 237 19.79 4.61 -15.50
CA TYR A 237 19.97 3.88 -14.23
C TYR A 237 20.90 2.66 -14.36
N PRO A 238 21.67 2.30 -13.31
CA PRO A 238 22.35 1.00 -13.27
C PRO A 238 21.34 -0.16 -13.16
N PRO A 239 21.69 -1.41 -13.56
CA PRO A 239 20.85 -2.59 -13.31
C PRO A 239 20.60 -2.83 -11.81
N VAL A 240 19.48 -3.48 -11.48
CA VAL A 240 19.11 -3.81 -10.09
C VAL A 240 20.25 -4.56 -9.39
N GLY A 241 20.46 -4.23 -8.12
CA GLY A 241 21.54 -4.79 -7.32
C GLY A 241 22.29 -3.72 -6.53
N LYS A 242 23.46 -4.10 -6.03
CA LYS A 242 24.29 -3.24 -5.17
C LYS A 242 24.65 -1.91 -5.84
N LYS A 243 24.92 -1.91 -7.15
CA LYS A 243 25.27 -0.70 -7.92
C LYS A 243 24.09 0.27 -7.98
N PHE A 244 22.89 -0.22 -8.27
CA PHE A 244 21.69 0.62 -8.26
C PHE A 244 21.36 1.17 -6.88
N VAL A 245 21.44 0.35 -5.82
CA VAL A 245 21.26 0.85 -4.44
C VAL A 245 22.25 1.96 -4.11
N LYS A 246 23.54 1.78 -4.44
CA LYS A 246 24.56 2.81 -4.25
C LYS A 246 24.23 4.10 -5.02
N HIS A 247 23.83 3.98 -6.29
CA HIS A 247 23.42 5.13 -7.10
C HIS A 247 22.22 5.88 -6.47
N MET A 248 21.23 5.15 -5.95
CA MET A 248 20.09 5.80 -5.27
C MET A 248 20.51 6.52 -3.98
N VAL A 249 21.47 5.97 -3.23
CA VAL A 249 22.03 6.62 -2.03
C VAL A 249 22.81 7.88 -2.38
N GLU A 250 23.64 7.82 -3.42
CA GLU A 250 24.41 8.99 -3.90
C GLU A 250 23.48 10.10 -4.41
N SER A 251 22.42 9.74 -5.13
CA SER A 251 21.42 10.70 -5.61
C SER A 251 20.66 11.35 -4.44
N ALA A 252 20.30 10.58 -3.41
CA ALA A 252 19.68 11.12 -2.20
C ALA A 252 20.59 12.10 -1.44
N ARG A 253 21.92 11.88 -1.45
CA ARG A 253 22.89 12.82 -0.86
C ARG A 253 22.95 14.15 -1.61
N ALA A 254 22.69 14.14 -2.91
CA ALA A 254 22.64 15.33 -3.76
C ALA A 254 21.36 16.17 -3.61
N ASN A 255 20.51 15.87 -2.61
CA ASN A 255 19.24 16.53 -2.32
C ASN A 255 18.14 16.34 -3.38
N GLU A 256 18.18 15.24 -4.16
CA GLU A 256 16.99 14.78 -4.88
C GLU A 256 15.85 14.44 -3.89
N PRO A 257 14.56 14.53 -4.29
CA PRO A 257 13.43 14.40 -3.37
C PRO A 257 13.58 13.18 -2.46
N GLY A 258 13.55 13.45 -1.16
CA GLY A 258 13.86 12.46 -0.12
C GLY A 258 12.98 11.22 -0.22
N ARG A 259 13.62 10.05 -0.21
CA ARG A 259 12.95 8.76 -0.05
C ARG A 259 12.35 8.62 1.36
N TYR A 260 11.37 7.74 1.51
CA TYR A 260 10.59 7.63 2.73
C TYR A 260 10.95 6.40 3.57
N ASP A 261 10.77 6.53 4.88
CA ASP A 261 10.77 5.43 5.85
C ASP A 261 9.44 5.50 6.61
N VAL A 262 8.36 5.05 5.97
CA VAL A 262 7.01 5.07 6.54
C VAL A 262 6.58 3.64 6.79
N ARG A 263 6.64 3.24 8.06
CA ARG A 263 6.36 1.86 8.47
C ARG A 263 4.89 1.63 8.78
N SER A 264 4.26 2.61 9.43
CA SER A 264 2.83 2.64 9.74
C SER A 264 2.36 4.08 9.89
N LEU A 265 1.13 4.36 9.47
CA LEU A 265 0.42 5.59 9.78
C LEU A 265 -0.37 5.54 11.10
N ALA A 266 -0.50 4.39 11.74
CA ALA A 266 -1.19 4.29 13.03
C ALA A 266 -0.35 4.92 14.17
N LYS A 267 -1.00 5.74 14.99
CA LYS A 267 -0.46 6.26 16.26
C LYS A 267 -0.22 5.11 17.23
N ASP A 268 -1.22 4.26 17.42
CA ASP A 268 -1.13 3.01 18.17
C ASP A 268 -1.64 1.82 17.32
N PRO A 269 -0.73 1.01 16.74
CA PRO A 269 -1.09 -0.20 16.01
C PRO A 269 -1.78 -1.30 16.83
N SER A 270 -1.68 -1.24 18.16
CA SER A 270 -2.23 -2.26 19.05
C SER A 270 -3.72 -2.06 19.36
N THR A 271 -4.30 -0.94 18.92
CA THR A 271 -5.73 -0.65 19.07
C THR A 271 -6.59 -1.73 18.42
N ARG A 272 -7.59 -2.21 19.16
CA ARG A 272 -8.59 -3.16 18.69
C ARG A 272 -9.93 -2.46 18.55
N PHE A 273 -10.73 -2.92 17.59
CA PHE A 273 -12.00 -2.30 17.24
C PHE A 273 -13.12 -3.30 17.37
N THR A 274 -14.27 -2.84 17.86
CA THR A 274 -15.51 -3.60 17.93
C THR A 274 -16.67 -2.67 17.60
N ASP A 275 -17.77 -3.21 17.10
CA ASP A 275 -19.05 -2.51 16.93
C ASP A 275 -20.03 -2.83 18.06
N ASP A 276 -19.59 -3.60 19.06
CA ASP A 276 -20.36 -3.96 20.25
C ASP A 276 -19.41 -4.23 21.43
N PRO A 277 -19.55 -3.53 22.57
CA PRO A 277 -18.76 -3.78 23.77
C PRO A 277 -18.82 -5.22 24.29
N ALA A 278 -19.89 -5.95 24.01
CA ALA A 278 -20.04 -7.36 24.39
C ALA A 278 -19.32 -8.34 23.45
N ARG A 279 -18.86 -7.88 22.27
CA ARG A 279 -18.11 -8.69 21.31
C ARG A 279 -16.60 -8.52 21.47
N ALA A 280 -15.86 -9.59 21.15
CA ALA A 280 -14.40 -9.55 21.18
C ALA A 280 -13.86 -8.57 20.13
N ALA A 281 -13.11 -7.57 20.59
CA ALA A 281 -12.51 -6.58 19.71
C ALA A 281 -11.38 -7.18 18.85
N LYS A 282 -11.34 -6.78 17.58
CA LYS A 282 -10.41 -7.29 16.57
C LYS A 282 -9.27 -6.31 16.29
N PRO A 283 -8.03 -6.80 16.15
CA PRO A 283 -6.91 -6.00 15.64
C PRO A 283 -6.90 -5.91 14.11
N PHE A 284 -6.38 -4.80 13.57
CA PHE A 284 -6.26 -4.53 12.13
C PHE A 284 -4.81 -4.44 11.63
N ASP A 285 -3.91 -5.12 12.34
CA ASP A 285 -2.49 -5.29 12.01
C ASP A 285 -2.08 -6.78 11.89
N VAL A 286 -3.05 -7.66 11.63
CA VAL A 286 -2.83 -9.12 11.55
C VAL A 286 -2.08 -9.48 10.27
N MET A 287 -1.01 -10.29 10.42
CA MET A 287 -0.17 -10.74 9.31
C MET A 287 0.14 -12.23 9.43
N SER A 288 0.37 -12.91 8.30
CA SER A 288 0.91 -14.27 8.32
C SER A 288 2.33 -14.29 8.93
N ALA A 289 2.70 -15.38 9.61
CA ALA A 289 4.02 -15.53 10.21
C ALA A 289 5.18 -15.29 9.21
N SER A 290 5.01 -15.71 7.95
CA SER A 290 5.99 -15.48 6.88
C SER A 290 6.11 -14.00 6.50
N SER A 291 4.98 -13.30 6.38
CA SER A 291 4.93 -11.87 6.08
C SER A 291 5.56 -11.03 7.18
N LEU A 292 5.26 -11.37 8.44
CA LEU A 292 5.78 -10.70 9.63
C LEU A 292 7.30 -10.90 9.77
N SER A 293 7.75 -12.14 9.61
CA SER A 293 9.18 -12.46 9.60
C SER A 293 9.93 -11.73 8.48
N SER A 294 9.34 -11.62 7.29
CA SER A 294 9.89 -10.85 6.17
C SER A 294 9.92 -9.35 6.45
N ALA A 295 8.86 -8.80 7.06
CA ALA A 295 8.81 -7.39 7.46
C ALA A 295 9.89 -7.06 8.50
N ARG A 296 10.02 -7.89 9.54
CA ARG A 296 11.06 -7.75 10.56
C ARG A 296 12.47 -7.73 9.96
N ARG A 297 12.80 -8.70 9.11
CA ARG A 297 14.12 -8.74 8.43
C ARG A 297 14.35 -7.51 7.55
N THR A 298 13.32 -7.01 6.89
CA THR A 298 13.42 -5.82 6.03
C THR A 298 13.74 -4.58 6.87
N ILE A 299 13.02 -4.41 7.99
CA ILE A 299 13.27 -3.34 8.96
C ILE A 299 14.70 -3.41 9.49
N GLU A 300 15.12 -4.56 10.01
CA GLU A 300 16.46 -4.76 10.59
C GLU A 300 17.57 -4.47 9.57
N LYS A 301 17.41 -4.94 8.33
CA LYS A 301 18.39 -4.70 7.26
C LYS A 301 18.52 -3.22 6.92
N TYR A 302 17.41 -2.49 6.87
CA TYR A 302 17.43 -1.05 6.64
C TYR A 302 18.05 -0.30 7.83
N GLU A 303 17.71 -0.67 9.07
CA GLU A 303 18.29 -0.06 10.28
C GLU A 303 19.81 -0.26 10.33
N GLN A 304 20.30 -1.44 9.97
CA GLN A 304 21.75 -1.70 9.84
C GLN A 304 22.39 -0.82 8.76
N ALA A 305 21.76 -0.70 7.58
CA ALA A 305 22.26 0.15 6.50
C ALA A 305 22.29 1.64 6.91
N ALA A 306 21.24 2.11 7.60
CA ALA A 306 21.15 3.48 8.09
C ALA A 306 22.13 3.79 9.23
N ALA A 307 22.41 2.81 10.08
CA ALA A 307 23.45 2.95 11.11
C ALA A 307 24.87 2.99 10.50
N ALA A 308 25.11 2.19 9.46
CA ALA A 308 26.40 2.15 8.76
C ALA A 308 26.66 3.39 7.89
N ASP A 309 25.61 3.98 7.31
CA ASP A 309 25.70 5.19 6.48
C ASP A 309 24.55 6.18 6.77
N PRO A 310 24.61 6.91 7.90
CA PRO A 310 23.57 7.87 8.27
C PRO A 310 23.41 9.01 7.26
N GLY A 311 24.49 9.40 6.57
CA GLY A 311 24.45 10.46 5.56
C GLY A 311 23.73 10.03 4.28
N GLY A 312 23.76 8.73 3.95
CA GLY A 312 23.08 8.16 2.79
C GLY A 312 21.61 7.83 3.01
N TYR A 313 21.26 7.32 4.20
CA TYR A 313 19.90 6.83 4.50
C TYR A 313 19.14 7.68 5.51
N GLY A 314 19.82 8.51 6.30
CA GLY A 314 19.27 9.16 7.50
C GLY A 314 18.34 10.35 7.25
N LYS A 315 18.27 10.89 6.03
CA LYS A 315 17.32 11.97 5.66
C LYS A 315 15.95 11.45 5.20
N ALA A 316 15.59 10.22 5.56
CA ALA A 316 14.33 9.62 5.15
C ALA A 316 13.13 10.44 5.66
N LYS A 317 12.20 10.78 4.76
CA LYS A 317 10.92 11.40 5.14
C LYS A 317 10.10 10.44 6.00
N ARG A 318 9.46 10.98 7.04
CA ARG A 318 8.58 10.28 7.98
C ARG A 318 7.31 11.11 8.20
N PHE A 319 6.23 10.45 8.61
CA PHE A 319 4.97 11.07 9.04
C PHE A 319 4.77 10.90 10.54
#